data_AF-A0A1H3G6R9-F1
#
_entry.id   AF-A0A1H3G6R9-F1
#
_cell.length_a   1.000
_cell.length_b   1.000
_cell.length_c   1.000
_cell.angle_alpha   90.00
_cell.angle_beta   90.00
_cell.angle_gamma   90.00
#
_symmetry.space_group_name_H-M   'P 1'
#
loop_
_entity.id
_entity.type
_entity.pdbx_description
1 polymer ?
#
loop_
_entity_poly.entity_id
_entity_poly.type
_entity_poly.pdbx_seq_one_letter_code
_entity_poly.pdbx_strand_id
1 'polypeptide(L)'
;MKAVIYLIASLGLLCSTIVNATLLNLVPESVEAQAWTIIDTQSGQVIAEQNSHVQRAPASLTKMMVAYITLKELQAGHLRKDEVLTATPVVKMVMWDESQMYLKEGEQISVDQLLAGLVVMSANDAAVTLAERIAGNVPKFIERMNKEAQALGMKDTHFQNPAGISMPEHYSTAADLALLGQALVTQTPDYLNYSKQQSFSYNNRFHHATNRLLKLDPTVDGLKTGFTKAAGYNLALTANRPTMNPDTPERRLVVIVLGAASAAKRAEVAYNLMNMGYTYTRNEVAIKDKQLIAELPVIKSTLKMFKLETTKPQIITTSLYDQPFAIDLKTYDTTNQRIMLNTGNGTIQTIEPLQETKTHLNVEINEKLLTAPLAKVMQLATVQVYQNNQLIRTIAIEDDVHIEEANFFQKIALWFKQLFSFFSSDEIEVKTYPLG
;
A
#
# COMPACT_ATOMS: atom_id res chain seq x y z
N MET A 1 36.53 -9.67 38.71
CA MET A 1 36.16 -8.44 37.95
C MET A 1 36.10 -8.63 36.42
N LYS A 2 35.72 -9.81 35.90
CA LYS A 2 35.51 -10.03 34.45
C LYS A 2 34.28 -10.90 34.11
N ALA A 3 33.45 -11.24 35.08
CA ALA A 3 32.27 -12.10 34.88
C ALA A 3 30.91 -11.38 35.03
N VAL A 4 30.91 -10.07 35.33
CA VAL A 4 29.68 -9.30 35.59
C VAL A 4 29.32 -8.37 34.42
N ILE A 5 30.17 -8.27 33.40
CA ILE A 5 29.94 -7.36 32.25
C ILE A 5 29.19 -8.05 31.09
N TYR A 6 29.09 -9.38 31.08
CA TYR A 6 28.37 -10.11 30.02
C TYR A 6 26.89 -10.41 30.35
N LEU A 7 26.39 -10.01 31.53
CA LEU A 7 25.00 -10.28 31.95
C LEU A 7 24.04 -9.09 31.76
N ILE A 8 24.53 -7.94 31.28
CA ILE A 8 23.70 -6.74 31.03
C ILE A 8 23.62 -6.41 29.51
N ALA A 9 24.21 -7.24 28.66
CA ALA A 9 24.15 -7.09 27.20
C ALA A 9 23.21 -8.11 26.50
N SER A 10 22.34 -8.79 27.26
CA SER A 10 21.35 -9.75 26.72
C SER A 10 19.90 -9.35 27.00
N LEU A 11 19.65 -8.11 27.42
CA LEU A 11 18.31 -7.59 27.71
C LEU A 11 18.05 -6.32 26.89
N GLY A 12 17.92 -6.46 25.58
CA GLY A 12 17.69 -5.31 24.71
C GLY A 12 17.74 -5.66 23.24
N LEU A 13 16.79 -6.47 22.79
CA LEU A 13 16.22 -6.49 21.41
C LEU A 13 15.23 -7.65 21.29
N LEU A 14 14.25 -7.72 22.19
CA LEU A 14 12.94 -8.20 21.79
C LEU A 14 12.23 -7.00 21.17
N CYS A 15 12.63 -6.63 19.95
CA CYS A 15 11.64 -6.05 19.04
C CYS A 15 10.65 -7.16 18.81
N SER A 16 9.61 -7.23 19.65
CA SER A 16 8.37 -7.91 19.28
C SER A 16 7.92 -7.24 18.00
N THR A 17 8.27 -7.83 16.86
CA THR A 17 7.58 -7.53 15.62
C THR A 17 6.15 -7.90 15.90
N ILE A 18 5.31 -6.89 16.12
CA ILE A 18 3.87 -7.06 16.19
C ILE A 18 3.48 -7.51 14.79
N VAL A 19 3.41 -8.83 14.60
CA VAL A 19 2.92 -9.42 13.35
C VAL A 19 1.43 -9.16 13.36
N ASN A 20 0.98 -8.20 12.55
CA ASN A 20 -0.45 -8.08 12.26
C ASN A 20 -0.84 -9.36 11.54
N ALA A 21 -1.62 -10.22 12.19
CA ALA A 21 -2.11 -11.41 11.54
C ALA A 21 -3.05 -11.02 10.40
N THR A 22 -2.95 -11.74 9.27
CA THR A 22 -3.78 -11.47 8.08
C THR A 22 -5.25 -11.65 8.42
N LEU A 23 -6.11 -10.87 7.75
CA LEU A 23 -7.56 -10.89 7.98
C LEU A 23 -8.20 -12.19 7.46
N LEU A 24 -7.67 -12.72 6.36
CA LEU A 24 -8.06 -14.01 5.81
C LEU A 24 -6.85 -14.95 5.82
N ASN A 25 -7.08 -16.19 6.25
CA ASN A 25 -6.07 -17.24 6.27
C ASN A 25 -6.40 -18.25 5.16
N LEU A 26 -5.47 -18.45 4.22
CA LEU A 26 -5.65 -19.33 3.06
C LEU A 26 -4.73 -20.54 3.18
N VAL A 27 -5.17 -21.69 2.68
CA VAL A 27 -4.32 -22.87 2.49
C VAL A 27 -3.28 -22.52 1.42
N PRO A 28 -1.97 -22.51 1.72
CA PRO A 28 -0.95 -22.05 0.77
C PRO A 28 -1.00 -22.78 -0.58
N GLU A 29 -1.18 -24.09 -0.57
CA GLU A 29 -1.21 -24.95 -1.77
C GLU A 29 -2.51 -24.82 -2.59
N SER A 30 -3.51 -24.12 -2.06
CA SER A 30 -4.74 -23.83 -2.80
C SER A 30 -4.58 -22.71 -3.83
N VAL A 31 -3.59 -21.84 -3.63
CA VAL A 31 -3.31 -20.72 -4.53
C VAL A 31 -2.21 -21.09 -5.50
N GLU A 32 -2.54 -21.27 -6.77
CA GLU A 32 -1.60 -21.71 -7.82
C GLU A 32 -0.67 -20.59 -8.32
N ALA A 33 0.12 -20.01 -7.40
CA ALA A 33 1.14 -19.01 -7.63
C ALA A 33 2.29 -19.16 -6.62
N GLN A 34 3.49 -18.68 -6.96
CA GLN A 34 4.67 -18.84 -6.08
C GLN A 34 4.72 -17.82 -4.94
N ALA A 35 4.17 -16.61 -5.16
CA ALA A 35 3.99 -15.59 -4.14
C ALA A 35 2.81 -14.68 -4.50
N TRP A 36 2.09 -14.17 -3.50
CA TRP A 36 0.97 -13.26 -3.70
C TRP A 36 0.62 -12.44 -2.45
N THR A 37 -0.11 -11.35 -2.63
CA THR A 37 -0.69 -10.53 -1.54
C THR A 37 -1.94 -9.80 -2.02
N ILE A 38 -2.85 -9.52 -1.09
CA ILE A 38 -4.02 -8.64 -1.27
C ILE A 38 -3.88 -7.51 -0.26
N ILE A 39 -3.92 -6.27 -0.74
CA ILE A 39 -3.95 -5.09 0.14
C ILE A 39 -5.19 -4.25 -0.11
N ASP A 40 -5.70 -3.65 0.97
CA ASP A 40 -6.68 -2.58 0.90
C ASP A 40 -5.95 -1.24 0.82
N THR A 41 -6.21 -0.46 -0.23
CA THR A 41 -5.43 0.76 -0.47
C THR A 41 -5.80 1.91 0.46
N GLN A 42 -6.99 1.88 1.07
CA GLN A 42 -7.49 2.94 1.95
C GLN A 42 -7.02 2.74 3.38
N SER A 43 -7.08 1.50 3.90
CA SER A 43 -6.53 1.19 5.23
C SER A 43 -5.02 0.92 5.18
N GLY A 44 -4.48 0.50 4.03
CA GLY A 44 -3.10 0.01 3.89
C GLY A 44 -2.87 -1.35 4.58
N GLN A 45 -3.93 -2.07 4.97
CA GLN A 45 -3.80 -3.40 5.58
C GLN A 45 -3.60 -4.47 4.51
N VAL A 46 -2.75 -5.45 4.82
CA VAL A 46 -2.71 -6.73 4.13
C VAL A 46 -3.94 -7.54 4.55
N ILE A 47 -4.76 -7.92 3.58
CA ILE A 47 -5.92 -8.79 3.79
C ILE A 47 -5.47 -10.24 3.91
N ALA A 48 -4.64 -10.69 2.98
CA ALA A 48 -4.06 -12.03 2.96
C ALA A 48 -2.80 -12.04 2.09
N GLU A 49 -1.87 -12.94 2.40
CA GLU A 49 -0.63 -13.08 1.65
C GLU A 49 0.00 -14.46 1.80
N GLN A 50 0.86 -14.82 0.84
CA GLN A 50 1.71 -15.99 0.93
C GLN A 50 3.05 -15.69 0.25
N ASN A 51 4.15 -16.01 0.93
CA ASN A 51 5.51 -15.78 0.43
C ASN A 51 5.71 -14.34 -0.08
N SER A 52 4.99 -13.36 0.48
CA SER A 52 4.89 -12.03 -0.11
C SER A 52 6.21 -11.26 -0.09
N HIS A 53 7.11 -11.60 0.82
CA HIS A 53 8.48 -11.06 0.95
C HIS A 53 9.55 -11.92 0.26
N VAL A 54 9.18 -12.98 -0.46
CA VAL A 54 10.14 -13.80 -1.22
C VAL A 54 10.51 -13.06 -2.51
N GLN A 55 11.81 -12.84 -2.72
CA GLN A 55 12.34 -12.19 -3.90
C GLN A 55 12.09 -13.01 -5.17
N ARG A 56 11.61 -12.35 -6.21
CA ARG A 56 11.29 -12.94 -7.51
C ARG A 56 11.58 -11.97 -8.64
N ALA A 57 11.82 -12.50 -9.84
CA ALA A 57 11.90 -11.66 -11.03
C ALA A 57 10.53 -10.97 -11.28
N PRO A 58 10.46 -9.63 -11.31
CA PRO A 58 9.20 -8.90 -11.50
C PRO A 58 8.67 -8.97 -12.94
N ALA A 59 9.55 -9.29 -13.90
CA ALA A 59 9.28 -9.15 -15.33
C ALA A 59 8.75 -7.73 -15.65
N SER A 60 7.83 -7.59 -16.61
CA SER A 60 7.25 -6.28 -16.97
C SER A 60 6.44 -5.57 -15.87
N LEU A 61 6.28 -6.14 -14.67
CA LEU A 61 5.79 -5.34 -13.53
C LEU A 61 6.76 -4.20 -13.18
N THR A 62 8.05 -4.32 -13.52
CA THR A 62 9.05 -3.24 -13.44
C THR A 62 8.60 -1.93 -14.08
N LYS A 63 7.79 -2.00 -15.16
CA LYS A 63 7.28 -0.81 -15.86
C LYS A 63 6.31 0.02 -15.03
N MET A 64 5.75 -0.54 -13.95
CA MET A 64 5.00 0.24 -12.96
C MET A 64 5.88 1.32 -12.34
N MET A 65 7.16 1.04 -12.07
CA MET A 65 8.10 2.01 -11.50
C MET A 65 8.47 3.08 -12.54
N VAL A 66 8.67 2.68 -13.80
CA VAL A 66 8.92 3.63 -14.90
C VAL A 66 7.74 4.60 -15.05
N ALA A 67 6.51 4.07 -15.03
CA ALA A 67 5.30 4.88 -15.12
C ALA A 67 5.12 5.78 -13.90
N TYR A 68 5.34 5.26 -12.69
CA TYR A 68 5.27 6.04 -11.44
C TYR A 68 6.20 7.26 -11.48
N ILE A 69 7.47 7.06 -11.86
CA ILE A 69 8.44 8.15 -11.99
C ILE A 69 8.01 9.14 -13.08
N THR A 70 7.61 8.65 -14.26
CA THR A 70 7.17 9.49 -15.37
C THR A 70 5.98 10.37 -14.97
N LEU A 71 5.00 9.81 -14.27
CA LEU A 71 3.82 10.55 -13.80
C LEU A 71 4.17 11.56 -12.70
N LYS A 72 5.15 11.28 -11.84
CA LYS A 72 5.67 12.28 -10.89
C LYS A 72 6.35 13.45 -11.60
N GLU A 73 7.13 13.20 -12.64
CA GLU A 73 7.76 14.28 -13.44
C GLU A 73 6.71 15.12 -14.18
N LEU A 74 5.61 14.51 -14.63
CA LEU A 74 4.45 15.24 -15.17
C LEU A 74 3.77 16.11 -14.11
N GLN A 75 3.52 15.58 -12.91
CA GLN A 75 2.92 16.33 -11.80
C GLN A 75 3.83 17.49 -11.33
N ALA A 76 5.15 17.29 -11.35
CA ALA A 76 6.14 18.33 -11.02
C ALA A 76 6.34 19.37 -12.14
N GLY A 77 5.76 19.16 -13.32
CA GLY A 77 5.89 20.07 -14.47
C GLY A 77 7.24 20.00 -15.20
N HIS A 78 8.09 19.01 -14.91
CA HIS A 78 9.38 18.79 -15.59
C HIS A 78 9.22 18.08 -16.95
N LEU A 79 8.08 17.42 -17.14
CA LEU A 79 7.66 16.78 -18.37
C LEU A 79 6.25 17.27 -18.72
N ARG A 80 5.90 17.31 -20.00
CA ARG A 80 4.50 17.50 -20.41
C ARG A 80 3.99 16.31 -21.19
N LYS A 81 2.70 16.01 -21.02
CA LYS A 81 2.04 14.86 -21.65
C LYS A 81 2.04 14.97 -23.19
N ASP A 82 1.91 16.19 -23.70
CA ASP A 82 1.93 16.53 -25.14
C ASP A 82 3.34 16.81 -25.68
N GLU A 83 4.38 16.72 -24.85
CA GLU A 83 5.76 16.89 -25.28
C GLU A 83 6.13 15.81 -26.30
N VAL A 84 6.57 16.25 -27.48
CA VAL A 84 7.05 15.37 -28.55
C VAL A 84 8.54 15.15 -28.37
N LEU A 85 8.93 13.88 -28.20
CA LEU A 85 10.30 13.43 -28.14
C LEU A 85 10.74 12.90 -29.50
N THR A 86 12.02 13.06 -29.81
CA THR A 86 12.66 12.35 -30.92
C THR A 86 13.35 11.11 -30.35
N ALA A 87 12.93 9.92 -30.78
CA ALA A 87 13.55 8.67 -30.36
C ALA A 87 15.04 8.66 -30.76
N THR A 88 15.91 8.36 -29.80
CA THR A 88 17.36 8.37 -29.97
C THR A 88 17.87 6.94 -30.29
N PRO A 89 19.19 6.71 -30.45
CA PRO A 89 19.73 5.35 -30.55
C PRO A 89 19.40 4.43 -29.37
N VAL A 90 18.91 4.93 -28.22
CA VAL A 90 18.58 4.12 -27.04
C VAL A 90 17.55 3.02 -27.35
N VAL A 91 16.64 3.25 -28.31
CA VAL A 91 15.63 2.25 -28.71
C VAL A 91 16.26 1.00 -29.32
N LYS A 92 17.49 1.09 -29.85
CA LYS A 92 18.25 -0.05 -30.40
C LYS A 92 18.75 -1.02 -29.31
N MET A 93 18.64 -0.66 -28.03
CA MET A 93 18.91 -1.59 -26.93
C MET A 93 17.85 -2.68 -26.79
N VAL A 94 16.68 -2.50 -27.41
CA VAL A 94 15.55 -3.43 -27.33
C VAL A 94 15.66 -4.47 -28.43
N MET A 95 15.63 -5.75 -28.06
CA MET A 95 15.74 -6.85 -29.02
C MET A 95 14.46 -6.99 -29.86
N TRP A 96 14.59 -7.55 -31.07
CA TRP A 96 13.48 -7.64 -32.04
C TRP A 96 12.29 -8.50 -31.57
N ASP A 97 12.53 -9.45 -30.66
CA ASP A 97 11.54 -10.37 -30.08
C ASP A 97 10.96 -9.87 -28.75
N GLU A 98 11.40 -8.71 -28.26
CA GLU A 98 10.86 -8.06 -27.07
C GLU A 98 9.59 -7.25 -27.38
N SER A 99 8.71 -7.12 -26.37
CA SER A 99 7.52 -6.27 -26.48
C SER A 99 7.93 -4.82 -26.72
N GLN A 100 7.44 -4.21 -27.80
CA GLN A 100 7.86 -2.88 -28.23
C GLN A 100 6.80 -2.21 -29.12
N MET A 101 6.87 -0.88 -29.22
CA MET A 101 6.12 -0.08 -30.20
C MET A 101 6.76 -0.11 -31.60
N TYR A 102 8.01 -0.60 -31.68
CA TYR A 102 8.87 -0.60 -32.87
C TYR A 102 9.32 0.80 -33.26
N LEU A 103 9.63 1.64 -32.26
CA LEU A 103 10.16 2.99 -32.49
C LEU A 103 11.48 2.94 -33.27
N LYS A 104 11.62 3.84 -34.23
CA LYS A 104 12.87 4.03 -34.99
C LYS A 104 13.61 5.26 -34.49
N GLU A 105 14.94 5.21 -34.53
CA GLU A 105 15.74 6.42 -34.30
C GLU A 105 15.30 7.55 -35.25
N GLY A 106 15.13 8.75 -34.70
CA GLY A 106 14.62 9.93 -35.40
C GLY A 106 13.10 10.04 -35.44
N GLU A 107 12.36 9.02 -35.00
CA GLU A 107 10.90 9.04 -34.95
C GLU A 107 10.38 9.99 -33.87
N GLN A 108 9.32 10.74 -34.18
CA GLN A 108 8.66 11.64 -33.24
C GLN A 108 7.51 10.94 -32.52
N ILE A 109 7.49 11.04 -31.20
CA ILE A 109 6.54 10.33 -30.33
C ILE A 109 6.22 11.19 -29.10
N SER A 110 4.94 11.32 -28.74
CA SER A 110 4.58 12.07 -27.53
C SER A 110 4.77 11.26 -26.25
N VAL A 111 4.96 11.94 -25.12
CA VAL A 111 5.00 11.32 -23.78
C VAL A 111 3.72 10.54 -23.48
N ASP A 112 2.55 11.05 -23.88
CA ASP A 112 1.26 10.33 -23.78
C ASP A 112 1.28 8.99 -24.50
N GLN A 113 1.77 8.96 -25.75
CA GLN A 113 1.85 7.74 -26.53
C GLN A 113 2.89 6.77 -25.95
N LEU A 114 4.01 7.27 -25.42
CA LEU A 114 5.00 6.45 -24.71
C LEU A 114 4.39 5.82 -23.45
N LEU A 115 3.63 6.57 -22.64
CA LEU A 115 2.93 6.03 -21.48
C LEU A 115 1.89 4.98 -21.87
N ALA A 116 1.10 5.24 -22.90
CA ALA A 116 0.13 4.27 -23.41
C ALA A 116 0.81 2.99 -23.92
N GLY A 117 1.90 3.09 -24.69
CA GLY A 117 2.68 1.94 -25.14
C GLY A 117 3.35 1.19 -23.97
N LEU A 118 3.92 1.91 -23.01
CA LEU A 118 4.54 1.34 -21.81
C LEU A 118 3.55 0.49 -21.01
N VAL A 119 2.33 1.00 -20.80
CA VAL A 119 1.33 0.37 -19.94
C VAL A 119 0.55 -0.71 -20.71
N VAL A 120 0.03 -0.40 -21.89
CA VAL A 120 -0.90 -1.26 -22.65
C VAL A 120 -0.16 -2.28 -23.51
N MET A 121 0.90 -1.87 -24.21
CA MET A 121 1.73 -2.77 -25.04
C MET A 121 2.86 -3.42 -24.26
N SER A 122 3.12 -2.96 -23.03
CA SER A 122 4.29 -3.40 -22.26
C SER A 122 5.61 -3.09 -22.98
N ALA A 123 5.65 -1.99 -23.74
CA ALA A 123 6.71 -1.66 -24.67
C ALA A 123 8.04 -1.31 -23.98
N ASN A 124 9.11 -2.01 -24.33
CA ASN A 124 10.46 -1.84 -23.78
C ASN A 124 11.15 -0.60 -24.36
N ASP A 125 10.92 -0.29 -25.64
CA ASP A 125 11.41 0.92 -26.32
C ASP A 125 10.81 2.18 -25.71
N ALA A 126 9.53 2.14 -25.33
CA ALA A 126 8.92 3.21 -24.55
C ALA A 126 9.60 3.38 -23.17
N ALA A 127 9.92 2.27 -22.50
CA ALA A 127 10.56 2.30 -21.18
C ALA A 127 11.95 2.95 -21.21
N VAL A 128 12.80 2.58 -22.18
CA VAL A 128 14.15 3.16 -22.30
C VAL A 128 14.12 4.61 -22.80
N THR A 129 13.16 4.96 -23.66
CA THR A 129 12.98 6.35 -24.15
C THR A 129 12.57 7.29 -23.02
N LEU A 130 11.58 6.91 -22.21
CA LEU A 130 11.18 7.69 -21.03
C LEU A 130 12.32 7.78 -20.02
N ALA A 131 13.04 6.67 -19.79
CA ALA A 131 14.18 6.64 -18.89
C ALA A 131 15.29 7.63 -19.28
N GLU A 132 15.66 7.63 -20.57
CA GLU A 132 16.65 8.56 -21.11
C GLU A 132 16.17 10.01 -21.03
N ARG A 133 14.91 10.30 -21.41
CA ARG A 133 14.38 11.67 -21.33
C ARG A 133 14.36 12.23 -19.91
N ILE A 134 14.08 11.40 -18.91
CA ILE A 134 13.94 11.84 -17.52
C ILE A 134 15.31 12.00 -16.84
N ALA A 135 16.21 11.03 -17.00
CA ALA A 135 17.48 11.01 -16.26
C ALA A 135 18.72 11.36 -17.11
N GLY A 136 18.53 11.63 -18.40
CA GLY A 136 19.58 11.85 -19.40
C GLY A 136 20.23 10.57 -19.94
N ASN A 137 20.14 9.45 -19.21
CA ASN A 137 20.52 8.11 -19.68
C ASN A 137 19.90 7.01 -18.81
N VAL A 138 19.89 5.77 -19.34
CA VAL A 138 19.29 4.61 -18.67
C VAL A 138 19.96 4.25 -17.33
N PRO A 139 21.30 4.22 -17.18
CA PRO A 139 21.94 3.97 -15.88
C PRO A 139 21.50 4.92 -14.77
N LYS A 140 21.47 6.23 -15.02
CA LYS A 140 20.98 7.22 -14.04
C LYS A 140 19.50 7.03 -13.72
N PHE A 141 18.70 6.60 -14.69
CA PHE A 141 17.30 6.28 -14.44
C PHE A 141 17.15 5.06 -13.53
N ILE A 142 17.98 4.02 -13.69
CA ILE A 142 17.99 2.85 -12.81
C ILE A 142 18.34 3.25 -11.37
N GLU A 143 19.33 4.13 -11.17
CA GLU A 143 19.61 4.71 -9.84
C GLU A 143 18.38 5.42 -9.26
N ARG A 144 17.65 6.18 -10.08
CA ARG A 144 16.40 6.83 -9.66
C ARG A 144 15.31 5.82 -9.32
N MET A 145 15.14 4.75 -10.09
CA MET A 145 14.19 3.67 -9.80
C MET A 145 14.44 3.06 -8.41
N ASN A 146 15.69 2.80 -8.07
CA ASN A 146 16.05 2.23 -6.77
C ASN A 146 15.89 3.23 -5.62
N LYS A 147 16.16 4.52 -5.85
CA LYS A 147 15.87 5.59 -4.87
C LYS A 147 14.36 5.71 -4.59
N GLU A 148 13.54 5.60 -5.63
CA GLU A 148 12.08 5.65 -5.50
C GLU A 148 11.53 4.38 -4.82
N ALA A 149 12.09 3.21 -5.12
CA ALA A 149 11.79 1.98 -4.39
C ALA A 149 12.05 2.13 -2.88
N GLN A 150 13.22 2.66 -2.52
CA GLN A 150 13.57 2.94 -1.13
C GLN A 150 12.61 3.96 -0.48
N ALA A 151 12.27 5.03 -1.18
CA ALA A 151 11.35 6.06 -0.68
C ALA A 151 9.92 5.52 -0.45
N LEU A 152 9.50 4.54 -1.26
CA LEU A 152 8.23 3.83 -1.10
C LEU A 152 8.28 2.73 -0.03
N GLY A 153 9.46 2.45 0.55
CA GLY A 153 9.64 1.39 1.54
C GLY A 153 9.71 -0.01 0.93
N MET A 154 10.02 -0.14 -0.37
CA MET A 154 10.20 -1.41 -1.06
C MET A 154 11.57 -2.02 -0.71
N LYS A 155 11.64 -2.69 0.45
CA LYS A 155 12.91 -3.12 1.08
C LYS A 155 13.59 -4.29 0.37
N ASP A 156 12.82 -5.08 -0.37
CA ASP A 156 13.24 -6.31 -1.02
C ASP A 156 13.14 -6.19 -2.56
N THR A 157 13.38 -4.99 -3.08
CA THR A 157 13.39 -4.68 -4.51
C THR A 157 14.72 -4.09 -4.97
N HIS A 158 15.20 -4.58 -6.11
CA HIS A 158 16.30 -3.98 -6.86
C HIS A 158 16.02 -4.02 -8.36
N PHE A 159 16.11 -2.86 -9.01
CA PHE A 159 15.96 -2.71 -10.45
C PHE A 159 17.33 -2.62 -11.13
N GLN A 160 17.55 -3.37 -12.22
CA GLN A 160 18.75 -3.32 -13.07
C GLN A 160 18.46 -2.83 -14.49
N ASN A 161 17.19 -2.73 -14.87
CA ASN A 161 16.76 -2.21 -16.16
C ASN A 161 15.30 -1.72 -16.06
N PRO A 162 14.87 -0.79 -16.94
CA PRO A 162 13.50 -0.27 -16.94
C PRO A 162 12.49 -1.22 -17.62
N ALA A 163 12.96 -2.16 -18.42
CA ALA A 163 12.12 -3.05 -19.23
C ALA A 163 11.52 -4.23 -18.43
N GLY A 164 12.17 -4.66 -17.36
CA GLY A 164 11.81 -5.88 -16.66
C GLY A 164 12.43 -7.15 -17.27
N ILE A 165 13.52 -7.04 -18.01
CA ILE A 165 14.27 -8.21 -18.50
C ILE A 165 14.96 -8.88 -17.30
N SER A 166 14.88 -10.21 -17.22
CA SER A 166 15.46 -10.97 -16.12
C SER A 166 16.98 -10.81 -16.09
N MET A 167 17.50 -10.38 -14.94
CA MET A 167 18.93 -10.28 -14.63
C MET A 167 19.16 -10.74 -13.18
N PRO A 168 20.37 -11.18 -12.80
CA PRO A 168 20.62 -11.80 -11.48
C PRO A 168 20.19 -10.96 -10.28
N GLU A 169 20.43 -9.65 -10.29
CA GLU A 169 20.05 -8.74 -9.20
C GLU A 169 18.78 -7.96 -9.55
N HIS A 170 17.97 -8.42 -10.50
CA HIS A 170 16.71 -7.78 -10.87
C HIS A 170 15.52 -8.49 -10.23
N TYR A 171 15.15 -8.05 -9.04
CA TYR A 171 14.13 -8.71 -8.23
C TYR A 171 13.20 -7.72 -7.53
N SER A 172 12.05 -8.23 -7.11
CA SER A 172 11.08 -7.56 -6.26
C SER A 172 10.29 -8.61 -5.49
N THR A 173 9.42 -8.18 -4.59
CA THR A 173 8.51 -9.07 -3.85
C THR A 173 7.05 -8.73 -4.13
N ALA A 174 6.11 -9.59 -3.73
CA ALA A 174 4.69 -9.30 -3.87
C ALA A 174 4.28 -8.14 -2.95
N ALA A 175 4.84 -8.06 -1.74
CA ALA A 175 4.63 -6.96 -0.80
C ALA A 175 5.10 -5.62 -1.39
N ASP A 176 6.32 -5.57 -1.94
CA ASP A 176 6.87 -4.33 -2.48
C ASP A 176 6.13 -3.87 -3.75
N LEU A 177 5.74 -4.81 -4.62
CA LEU A 177 4.93 -4.48 -5.78
C LEU A 177 3.52 -4.02 -5.40
N ALA A 178 2.99 -4.46 -4.25
CA ALA A 178 1.73 -3.96 -3.72
C ALA A 178 1.87 -2.52 -3.23
N LEU A 179 2.98 -2.16 -2.56
CA LEU A 179 3.29 -0.76 -2.20
C LEU A 179 3.38 0.13 -3.45
N LEU A 180 4.07 -0.33 -4.49
CA LEU A 180 4.14 0.40 -5.76
C LEU A 180 2.76 0.51 -6.43
N GLY A 181 1.94 -0.55 -6.38
CA GLY A 181 0.57 -0.52 -6.87
C GLY A 181 -0.30 0.48 -6.11
N GLN A 182 -0.18 0.53 -4.78
CA GLN A 182 -0.86 1.52 -3.94
C GLN A 182 -0.41 2.95 -4.28
N ALA A 183 0.90 3.17 -4.44
CA ALA A 183 1.45 4.47 -4.81
C ALA A 183 0.93 4.93 -6.17
N LEU A 184 0.84 4.03 -7.16
CA LEU A 184 0.27 4.34 -8.47
C LEU A 184 -1.17 4.82 -8.37
N VAL A 185 -2.02 4.15 -7.60
CA VAL A 185 -3.45 4.49 -7.51
C VAL A 185 -3.75 5.67 -6.58
N THR A 186 -2.86 5.98 -5.63
CA THR A 186 -3.08 7.06 -4.65
C THR A 186 -2.30 8.34 -4.97
N GLN A 187 -1.05 8.23 -5.44
CA GLN A 187 -0.17 9.37 -5.68
C GLN A 187 -0.13 9.77 -7.16
N THR A 188 -0.25 8.81 -8.09
CA THR A 188 -0.22 9.07 -9.54
C THR A 188 -1.43 8.44 -10.27
N PRO A 189 -2.68 8.76 -9.87
CA PRO A 189 -3.89 8.06 -10.34
C PRO A 189 -4.12 8.15 -11.85
N ASP A 190 -3.48 9.10 -12.55
CA ASP A 190 -3.46 9.18 -14.01
C ASP A 190 -2.95 7.89 -14.69
N TYR A 191 -2.19 7.04 -13.97
CA TYR A 191 -1.84 5.69 -14.43
C TYR A 191 -3.08 4.89 -14.87
N LEU A 192 -4.18 5.02 -14.13
CA LEU A 192 -5.43 4.28 -14.37
C LEU A 192 -6.09 4.65 -15.70
N ASN A 193 -5.80 5.85 -16.25
CA ASN A 193 -6.27 6.23 -17.59
C ASN A 193 -5.66 5.38 -18.69
N TYR A 194 -4.47 4.80 -18.46
CA TYR A 194 -3.80 3.90 -19.37
C TYR A 194 -4.09 2.44 -19.04
N SER A 195 -4.01 2.04 -17.76
CA SER A 195 -4.13 0.64 -17.37
C SER A 195 -5.54 0.06 -17.52
N LYS A 196 -6.57 0.90 -17.61
CA LYS A 196 -7.95 0.50 -17.92
C LYS A 196 -8.20 0.29 -19.42
N GLN A 197 -7.30 0.74 -20.29
CA GLN A 197 -7.49 0.62 -21.74
C GLN A 197 -7.41 -0.86 -22.16
N GLN A 198 -8.43 -1.34 -22.88
CA GLN A 198 -8.46 -2.73 -23.36
C GLN A 198 -7.59 -2.96 -24.61
N SER A 199 -7.18 -1.89 -25.28
CA SER A 199 -6.31 -1.93 -26.45
C SER A 199 -5.68 -0.56 -26.71
N PHE A 200 -4.57 -0.57 -27.43
CA PHE A 200 -3.90 0.64 -27.92
C PHE A 200 -3.37 0.39 -29.34
N SER A 201 -3.37 1.44 -30.16
CA SER A 201 -2.83 1.41 -31.53
C SER A 201 -1.77 2.47 -31.71
N TYR A 202 -0.63 2.07 -32.27
CA TYR A 202 0.43 3.01 -32.67
C TYR A 202 0.95 2.64 -34.06
N ASN A 203 1.01 3.59 -34.99
CA ASN A 203 1.46 3.38 -36.37
C ASN A 203 0.86 2.12 -37.04
N ASN A 204 -0.47 1.99 -36.98
CA ASN A 204 -1.24 0.84 -37.49
C ASN A 204 -0.92 -0.52 -36.82
N ARG A 205 -0.17 -0.53 -35.71
CA ARG A 205 0.05 -1.71 -34.87
C ARG A 205 -0.95 -1.68 -33.74
N PHE A 206 -2.00 -2.49 -33.89
CA PHE A 206 -3.01 -2.68 -32.87
C PHE A 206 -2.57 -3.74 -31.85
N HIS A 207 -2.78 -3.46 -30.57
CA HIS A 207 -2.42 -4.36 -29.48
C HIS A 207 -3.54 -4.43 -28.44
N HIS A 208 -3.92 -5.65 -28.05
CA HIS A 208 -4.84 -5.86 -26.94
C HIS A 208 -4.09 -5.84 -25.61
N ALA A 209 -4.67 -5.21 -24.59
CA ALA A 209 -4.15 -5.29 -23.24
C ALA A 209 -4.03 -6.76 -22.79
N THR A 210 -2.91 -7.08 -22.15
CA THR A 210 -2.59 -8.43 -21.69
C THR A 210 -3.33 -8.82 -20.41
N ASN A 211 -3.91 -7.84 -19.70
CA ASN A 211 -4.79 -8.08 -18.56
C ASN A 211 -6.17 -8.52 -19.06
N ARG A 212 -6.44 -9.83 -18.96
CA ARG A 212 -7.70 -10.44 -19.41
C ARG A 212 -8.91 -9.98 -18.60
N LEU A 213 -8.70 -9.54 -17.36
CA LEU A 213 -9.79 -9.20 -16.43
C LEU A 213 -10.47 -7.87 -16.78
N LEU A 214 -9.80 -6.99 -17.55
CA LEU A 214 -10.40 -5.74 -18.07
C LEU A 214 -11.67 -5.97 -18.91
N LYS A 215 -11.83 -7.17 -19.50
CA LYS A 215 -13.01 -7.54 -20.29
C LYS A 215 -14.07 -8.29 -19.47
N LEU A 216 -13.68 -8.88 -18.34
CA LEU A 216 -14.54 -9.75 -17.54
C LEU A 216 -15.22 -9.00 -16.39
N ASP A 217 -14.53 -7.99 -15.85
CA ASP A 217 -15.00 -7.22 -14.71
C ASP A 217 -14.85 -5.72 -15.01
N PRO A 218 -15.95 -4.96 -15.15
CA PRO A 218 -15.90 -3.54 -15.45
C PRO A 218 -15.33 -2.69 -14.30
N THR A 219 -15.20 -3.26 -13.10
CA THR A 219 -14.60 -2.59 -11.94
C THR A 219 -13.08 -2.69 -11.91
N VAL A 220 -12.49 -3.58 -12.74
CA VAL A 220 -11.05 -3.72 -12.91
C VAL A 220 -10.53 -2.63 -13.85
N ASP A 221 -9.52 -1.90 -13.40
CA ASP A 221 -8.93 -0.78 -14.13
C ASP A 221 -7.40 -0.80 -14.16
N GLY A 222 -6.76 -1.93 -13.80
CA GLY A 222 -5.32 -2.08 -13.89
C GLY A 222 -4.77 -3.35 -13.24
N LEU A 223 -3.48 -3.43 -12.92
CA LEU A 223 -2.42 -2.46 -13.19
C LEU A 223 -1.48 -2.92 -14.31
N LYS A 224 -0.92 -4.13 -14.21
CA LYS A 224 0.11 -4.59 -15.15
C LYS A 224 0.29 -6.10 -15.11
N THR A 225 0.58 -6.71 -16.26
CA THR A 225 1.06 -8.10 -16.33
C THR A 225 2.57 -8.16 -16.59
N GLY A 226 3.22 -9.24 -16.18
CA GLY A 226 4.59 -9.58 -16.54
C GLY A 226 4.75 -11.06 -16.91
N PHE A 227 5.69 -11.35 -17.79
CA PHE A 227 6.15 -12.71 -18.06
C PHE A 227 7.60 -12.70 -18.53
N THR A 228 8.40 -13.58 -17.95
CA THR A 228 9.63 -14.12 -18.53
C THR A 228 9.70 -15.60 -18.13
N LYS A 229 10.54 -16.39 -18.81
CA LYS A 229 10.73 -17.81 -18.44
C LYS A 229 11.15 -17.97 -16.97
N ALA A 230 11.96 -17.06 -16.44
CA ALA A 230 12.41 -17.09 -15.05
C ALA A 230 11.36 -16.58 -14.05
N ALA A 231 10.56 -15.58 -14.42
CA ALA A 231 9.56 -15.01 -13.52
C ALA A 231 8.31 -15.89 -13.37
N GLY A 232 7.95 -16.64 -14.43
CA GLY A 232 6.61 -17.18 -14.60
C GLY A 232 5.62 -16.09 -14.99
N TYR A 233 4.32 -16.35 -14.83
CA TYR A 233 3.27 -15.41 -15.21
C TYR A 233 2.86 -14.54 -14.01
N ASN A 234 3.16 -13.25 -14.08
CA ASN A 234 2.89 -12.26 -13.04
C ASN A 234 1.70 -11.36 -13.41
N LEU A 235 0.96 -10.89 -12.40
CA LEU A 235 -0.11 -9.90 -12.51
C LEU A 235 -0.17 -9.03 -11.25
N ALA A 236 -0.14 -7.72 -11.44
CA ALA A 236 -0.63 -6.73 -10.48
C ALA A 236 -2.02 -6.29 -10.95
N LEU A 237 -3.05 -6.57 -10.16
CA LEU A 237 -4.46 -6.31 -10.44
C LEU A 237 -4.98 -5.25 -9.48
N THR A 238 -5.83 -4.34 -9.96
CA THR A 238 -6.61 -3.46 -9.09
C THR A 238 -8.04 -3.35 -9.60
N ALA A 239 -8.96 -3.16 -8.67
CA ALA A 239 -10.35 -2.86 -8.95
C ALA A 239 -10.83 -1.82 -7.93
N ASN A 240 -11.88 -1.09 -8.28
CA ASN A 240 -12.55 -0.16 -7.39
C ASN A 240 -14.05 -0.38 -7.44
N ARG A 241 -14.66 -0.62 -6.27
CA ARG A 241 -16.06 -1.04 -6.16
C ARG A 241 -16.80 -0.21 -5.13
N PRO A 242 -18.09 0.08 -5.34
CA PRO A 242 -18.91 0.75 -4.34
C PRO A 242 -19.00 -0.09 -3.05
N THR A 243 -19.08 0.60 -1.92
CA THR A 243 -19.34 -0.02 -0.62
C THR A 243 -20.82 0.03 -0.29
N MET A 244 -21.30 -0.94 0.51
CA MET A 244 -22.67 -0.89 1.04
C MET A 244 -22.84 0.10 2.19
N ASN A 245 -21.73 0.61 2.74
CA ASN A 245 -21.74 1.66 3.75
C ASN A 245 -21.66 3.04 3.06
N PRO A 246 -22.67 3.91 3.22
CA PRO A 246 -22.67 5.25 2.63
C PRO A 246 -21.63 6.19 3.24
N ASP A 247 -21.14 5.88 4.45
CA ASP A 247 -20.14 6.69 5.15
C ASP A 247 -18.69 6.33 4.74
N THR A 248 -18.51 5.31 3.90
CA THR A 248 -17.19 4.94 3.36
C THR A 248 -17.13 5.20 1.85
N PRO A 249 -16.01 5.71 1.34
CA PRO A 249 -15.83 5.88 -0.10
C PRO A 249 -15.77 4.52 -0.81
N GLU A 250 -15.85 4.55 -2.14
CA GLU A 250 -15.58 3.37 -2.97
C GLU A 250 -14.28 2.70 -2.54
N ARG A 251 -14.30 1.37 -2.55
CA ARG A 251 -13.23 0.55 -2.01
C ARG A 251 -12.34 0.03 -3.12
N ARG A 252 -11.03 0.27 -2.97
CA ARG A 252 -10.01 -0.17 -3.92
C ARG A 252 -9.05 -1.17 -3.28
N LEU A 253 -8.95 -2.33 -3.91
CA LEU A 253 -7.98 -3.36 -3.58
C LEU A 253 -6.88 -3.44 -4.64
N VAL A 254 -5.70 -3.89 -4.21
CA VAL A 254 -4.59 -4.29 -5.09
C VAL A 254 -4.23 -5.72 -4.78
N VAL A 255 -4.14 -6.56 -5.81
CA VAL A 255 -3.74 -7.97 -5.73
C VAL A 255 -2.49 -8.17 -6.56
N ILE A 256 -1.44 -8.72 -5.95
CA ILE A 256 -0.21 -9.11 -6.65
C ILE A 256 -0.15 -10.63 -6.70
N VAL A 257 0.08 -11.20 -7.88
CA VAL A 257 0.29 -12.62 -8.13
C VAL A 257 1.58 -12.79 -8.91
N LEU A 258 2.53 -13.56 -8.37
CA LEU A 258 3.83 -13.82 -8.98
C LEU A 258 4.04 -15.31 -9.25
N GLY A 259 4.56 -15.63 -10.44
CA GLY A 259 5.00 -16.98 -10.78
C GLY A 259 3.87 -18.00 -11.00
N ALA A 260 2.71 -17.59 -11.51
CA ALA A 260 1.69 -18.55 -11.93
C ALA A 260 2.14 -19.34 -13.17
N ALA A 261 1.55 -20.51 -13.40
CA ALA A 261 1.95 -21.42 -14.48
C ALA A 261 1.55 -20.94 -15.89
N SER A 262 0.51 -20.10 -16.01
CA SER A 262 0.03 -19.62 -17.31
C SER A 262 -0.62 -18.24 -17.22
N ALA A 263 -0.80 -17.59 -18.38
CA ALA A 263 -1.52 -16.32 -18.49
C ALA A 263 -3.00 -16.43 -18.08
N ALA A 264 -3.61 -17.62 -18.24
CA ALA A 264 -4.96 -17.89 -17.77
C ALA A 264 -4.96 -18.02 -16.24
N LYS A 265 -4.04 -18.82 -15.69
CA LYS A 265 -3.99 -19.10 -14.25
C LYS A 265 -3.67 -17.86 -13.41
N ARG A 266 -2.76 -16.98 -13.85
CA ARG A 266 -2.54 -15.70 -13.14
C ARG A 266 -3.82 -14.86 -13.03
N ALA A 267 -4.66 -14.87 -14.06
CA ALA A 267 -5.88 -14.08 -14.12
C ALA A 267 -6.96 -14.70 -13.24
N GLU A 268 -7.15 -16.02 -13.32
CA GLU A 268 -8.04 -16.79 -12.46
C GLU A 268 -7.71 -16.59 -10.97
N VAL A 269 -6.44 -16.81 -10.58
CA VAL A 269 -5.99 -16.65 -9.19
C VAL A 269 -6.20 -15.22 -8.71
N ALA A 270 -5.76 -14.22 -9.47
CA ALA A 270 -5.91 -12.82 -9.06
C ALA A 270 -7.38 -12.41 -8.94
N TYR A 271 -8.25 -12.91 -9.83
CA TYR A 271 -9.68 -12.62 -9.80
C TYR A 271 -10.37 -13.25 -8.58
N ASN A 272 -10.06 -14.51 -8.27
CA ASN A 272 -10.63 -15.20 -7.11
C ASN A 272 -10.17 -14.53 -5.80
N LEU A 273 -8.87 -14.20 -5.69
CA LEU A 273 -8.34 -13.45 -4.55
C LEU A 273 -9.01 -12.08 -4.40
N MET A 274 -9.15 -11.33 -5.50
CA MET A 274 -9.81 -10.02 -5.53
C MET A 274 -11.26 -10.11 -5.04
N ASN A 275 -12.04 -11.03 -5.61
CA ASN A 275 -13.45 -11.17 -5.26
C ASN A 275 -13.64 -11.64 -3.82
N MET A 276 -12.87 -12.63 -3.38
CA MET A 276 -12.89 -13.08 -1.98
C MET A 276 -12.54 -11.94 -1.03
N GLY A 277 -11.52 -11.12 -1.37
CA GLY A 277 -11.17 -9.92 -0.61
C GLY A 277 -12.35 -8.94 -0.50
N TYR A 278 -13.06 -8.68 -1.58
CA TYR A 278 -14.27 -7.84 -1.55
C TYR A 278 -15.43 -8.46 -0.76
N THR A 279 -15.66 -9.76 -0.88
CA THR A 279 -16.81 -10.43 -0.28
C THR A 279 -16.64 -10.70 1.21
N TYR A 280 -15.43 -11.03 1.66
CA TYR A 280 -15.15 -11.46 3.04
C TYR A 280 -14.37 -10.45 3.86
N THR A 281 -14.20 -9.22 3.37
CA THR A 281 -13.69 -8.12 4.20
C THR A 281 -14.44 -6.84 3.88
N ARG A 282 -14.40 -5.87 4.79
CA ARG A 282 -14.95 -4.53 4.55
C ARG A 282 -14.12 -3.46 5.25
N ASN A 283 -14.28 -2.22 4.78
CA ASN A 283 -13.71 -1.07 5.45
C ASN A 283 -14.68 -0.49 6.48
N GLU A 284 -14.14 -0.08 7.62
CA GLU A 284 -14.86 0.55 8.72
C GLU A 284 -14.10 1.78 9.21
N VAL A 285 -14.84 2.78 9.70
CA VAL A 285 -14.23 3.97 10.33
C VAL A 285 -13.97 3.63 11.79
N ALA A 286 -12.72 3.32 12.13
CA ALA A 286 -12.31 3.02 13.50
C ALA A 286 -12.29 4.29 14.38
N ILE A 287 -11.83 5.40 13.81
CA ILE A 287 -11.78 6.70 14.49
C ILE A 287 -12.31 7.74 13.52
N LYS A 288 -13.31 8.51 13.97
CA LYS A 288 -13.93 9.57 13.14
C LYS A 288 -12.96 10.72 12.91
N ASP A 289 -13.28 11.58 11.93
CA ASP A 289 -12.60 12.86 11.79
C ASP A 289 -12.86 13.75 13.02
N LYS A 290 -11.86 14.51 13.47
CA LYS A 290 -11.91 15.40 14.64
C LYS A 290 -12.40 14.72 15.91
N GLN A 291 -12.13 13.43 16.04
CA GLN A 291 -12.47 12.67 17.24
C GLN A 291 -11.46 13.05 18.31
N LEU A 292 -11.94 13.59 19.43
CA LEU A 292 -11.12 13.84 20.61
C LEU A 292 -10.69 12.49 21.20
N ILE A 293 -9.37 12.28 21.28
CA ILE A 293 -8.75 11.06 21.82
C ILE A 293 -8.31 11.29 23.26
N ALA A 294 -7.61 12.40 23.49
CA ALA A 294 -7.11 12.75 24.82
C ALA A 294 -6.94 14.25 25.00
N GLU A 295 -6.93 14.69 26.27
CA GLU A 295 -6.41 15.99 26.68
C GLU A 295 -5.14 15.77 27.51
N LEU A 296 -4.01 16.31 27.03
CA LEU A 296 -2.72 16.22 27.69
C LEU A 296 -2.47 17.49 28.50
N PRO A 297 -2.10 17.40 29.79
CA PRO A 297 -1.80 18.61 30.56
C PRO A 297 -0.55 19.31 30.04
N VAL A 298 -0.54 20.63 30.15
CA VAL A 298 0.54 21.50 29.67
C VAL A 298 1.09 22.34 30.82
N ILE A 299 2.42 22.30 30.99
CA ILE A 299 3.12 23.16 31.94
C ILE A 299 3.91 24.26 31.23
N LYS A 300 4.19 25.34 31.99
CA LYS A 300 4.89 26.55 31.53
C LYS A 300 4.18 27.32 30.40
N SER A 301 2.93 27.01 30.08
CA SER A 301 2.10 27.75 29.14
C SER A 301 0.87 28.37 29.81
N THR A 302 0.23 29.32 29.13
CA THR A 302 -1.15 29.72 29.41
C THR A 302 -2.15 28.67 28.95
N LEU A 303 -1.81 27.86 27.95
CA LEU A 303 -2.54 26.65 27.59
C LEU A 303 -2.43 25.64 28.74
N LYS A 304 -3.58 25.14 29.21
CA LYS A 304 -3.63 24.18 30.33
C LYS A 304 -3.71 22.74 29.88
N MET A 305 -4.47 22.49 28.81
CA MET A 305 -4.64 21.18 28.22
C MET A 305 -4.44 21.31 26.71
N PHE A 306 -3.66 20.41 26.13
CA PHE A 306 -3.53 20.23 24.69
C PHE A 306 -4.53 19.14 24.26
N LYS A 307 -5.36 19.45 23.27
CA LYS A 307 -6.35 18.51 22.74
C LYS A 307 -5.72 17.69 21.63
N LEU A 308 -5.69 16.38 21.81
CA LEU A 308 -5.31 15.42 20.79
C LEU A 308 -6.56 14.98 20.03
N GLU A 309 -6.70 15.46 18.81
CA GLU A 309 -7.81 15.12 17.89
C GLU A 309 -7.26 14.48 16.62
N THR A 310 -8.03 13.60 16.00
CA THR A 310 -7.69 13.09 14.66
C THR A 310 -7.89 14.18 13.60
N THR A 311 -6.95 14.29 12.66
CA THR A 311 -7.02 15.23 11.52
C THR A 311 -7.75 14.67 10.30
N LYS A 312 -7.98 13.36 10.29
CA LYS A 312 -8.71 12.63 9.24
C LYS A 312 -9.29 11.33 9.82
N PRO A 313 -10.36 10.79 9.22
CA PRO A 313 -10.91 9.51 9.66
C PRO A 313 -9.87 8.39 9.48
N GLN A 314 -9.79 7.50 10.46
CA GLN A 314 -8.92 6.34 10.42
C GLN A 314 -9.74 5.13 9.95
N ILE A 315 -9.48 4.70 8.72
CA ILE A 315 -10.15 3.55 8.12
C ILE A 315 -9.36 2.29 8.42
N ILE A 316 -10.06 1.25 8.87
CA ILE A 316 -9.55 -0.11 9.05
C ILE A 316 -10.25 -1.05 8.08
N THR A 317 -9.62 -2.17 7.78
CA THR A 317 -10.24 -3.32 7.11
C THR A 317 -10.46 -4.43 8.12
N THR A 318 -11.69 -4.96 8.17
CA THR A 318 -12.11 -6.05 9.07
C THR A 318 -12.49 -7.29 8.29
N SER A 319 -12.28 -8.46 8.88
CA SER A 319 -12.73 -9.74 8.31
C SER A 319 -14.23 -9.94 8.50
N LEU A 320 -14.90 -10.50 7.50
CA LEU A 320 -16.27 -11.01 7.55
C LEU A 320 -16.28 -12.55 7.58
N TYR A 321 -15.14 -13.15 7.90
CA TYR A 321 -14.94 -14.58 8.04
C TYR A 321 -14.44 -14.88 9.46
N ASP A 322 -15.21 -15.67 10.22
CA ASP A 322 -14.97 -15.99 11.63
C ASP A 322 -14.68 -17.48 11.88
N GLN A 323 -14.59 -18.27 10.83
CA GLN A 323 -14.32 -19.69 10.97
C GLN A 323 -12.85 -19.92 11.30
N PRO A 324 -12.52 -20.91 12.16
CA PRO A 324 -11.14 -21.18 12.58
C PRO A 324 -10.31 -21.94 11.52
N PHE A 325 -10.89 -22.20 10.36
CA PHE A 325 -10.28 -23.02 9.31
C PHE A 325 -9.65 -22.15 8.21
N ALA A 326 -8.56 -22.64 7.62
CA ALA A 326 -7.97 -21.98 6.47
C ALA A 326 -8.86 -22.16 5.23
N ILE A 327 -8.90 -21.13 4.39
CA ILE A 327 -9.70 -21.07 3.17
C ILE A 327 -8.96 -21.81 2.05
N ASP A 328 -9.60 -22.82 1.47
CA ASP A 328 -9.12 -23.48 0.25
C ASP A 328 -9.66 -22.70 -0.97
N LEU A 329 -8.78 -21.97 -1.66
CA LEU A 329 -9.17 -21.20 -2.84
C LEU A 329 -9.66 -22.08 -4.01
N LYS A 330 -9.33 -23.39 -4.03
CA LYS A 330 -9.78 -24.31 -5.09
C LYS A 330 -11.26 -24.64 -5.00
N THR A 331 -11.85 -24.54 -3.81
CA THR A 331 -13.28 -24.78 -3.60
C THR A 331 -14.10 -23.50 -3.66
N TYR A 332 -13.47 -22.33 -3.79
CA TYR A 332 -14.16 -21.04 -3.87
C TYR A 332 -15.21 -21.03 -5.00
N ASP A 333 -16.46 -20.79 -4.65
CA ASP A 333 -17.56 -20.67 -5.61
C ASP A 333 -17.48 -19.30 -6.28
N THR A 334 -16.90 -19.26 -7.47
CA THR A 334 -16.74 -18.06 -8.27
C THR A 334 -18.05 -17.54 -8.87
N THR A 335 -19.14 -18.31 -8.82
CA THR A 335 -20.44 -17.88 -9.35
C THR A 335 -21.16 -17.04 -8.31
N ASN A 336 -21.24 -17.54 -7.07
CA ASN A 336 -21.90 -16.86 -5.97
C ASN A 336 -20.93 -16.04 -5.10
N GLN A 337 -19.63 -16.06 -5.43
CA GLN A 337 -18.54 -15.44 -4.67
C GLN A 337 -18.51 -15.93 -3.22
N ARG A 338 -18.58 -17.26 -3.01
CA ARG A 338 -18.65 -17.87 -1.67
C ARG A 338 -17.47 -18.77 -1.36
N ILE A 339 -16.95 -18.65 -0.14
CA ILE A 339 -16.05 -19.64 0.45
C ILE A 339 -16.85 -20.92 0.70
N MET A 340 -16.32 -22.03 0.21
CA MET A 340 -16.87 -23.37 0.38
C MET A 340 -15.91 -24.15 1.28
N LEU A 341 -16.33 -24.39 2.52
CA LEU A 341 -15.47 -24.94 3.56
C LEU A 341 -15.74 -26.42 3.79
N ASN A 342 -14.69 -27.24 3.76
CA ASN A 342 -14.76 -28.63 4.23
C ASN A 342 -14.40 -28.67 5.72
N THR A 343 -15.38 -28.98 6.57
CA THR A 343 -15.21 -29.02 8.04
C THR A 343 -14.58 -30.34 8.55
N GLY A 344 -14.07 -31.19 7.66
CA GLY A 344 -13.42 -32.46 7.99
C GLY A 344 -14.39 -33.63 8.17
N ASN A 345 -15.71 -33.40 8.10
CA ASN A 345 -16.74 -34.44 8.15
C ASN A 345 -17.20 -34.93 6.76
N GLY A 346 -16.54 -34.48 5.68
CA GLY A 346 -16.88 -34.82 4.30
C GLY A 346 -17.97 -33.97 3.66
N THR A 347 -18.57 -33.03 4.40
CA THR A 347 -19.57 -32.09 3.87
C THR A 347 -18.93 -30.73 3.61
N ILE A 348 -19.10 -30.24 2.38
CA ILE A 348 -18.73 -28.87 2.01
C ILE A 348 -19.89 -27.94 2.39
N GLN A 349 -19.59 -26.91 3.16
CA GLN A 349 -20.54 -25.90 3.59
C GLN A 349 -20.25 -24.55 2.92
N THR A 350 -21.29 -23.89 2.43
CA THR A 350 -21.22 -22.49 1.98
C THR A 350 -21.13 -21.60 3.21
N ILE A 351 -20.11 -20.73 3.27
CA ILE A 351 -19.94 -19.78 4.37
C ILE A 351 -20.46 -18.42 3.92
N GLU A 352 -21.50 -17.90 4.55
CA GLU A 352 -21.96 -16.53 4.28
C GLU A 352 -21.06 -15.50 4.99
N PRO A 353 -20.76 -14.34 4.36
CA PRO A 353 -20.06 -13.25 5.03
C PRO A 353 -20.86 -12.73 6.22
N LEU A 354 -20.17 -12.45 7.32
CA LEU A 354 -20.77 -11.78 8.47
C LEU A 354 -21.40 -10.43 8.07
N GLN A 355 -22.57 -10.15 8.64
CA GLN A 355 -23.25 -8.86 8.46
C GLN A 355 -22.71 -7.79 9.43
N GLU A 356 -22.14 -8.23 10.56
CA GLU A 356 -21.60 -7.36 11.61
C GLU A 356 -20.22 -7.87 12.06
N THR A 357 -19.37 -6.94 12.47
CA THR A 357 -18.03 -7.22 13.01
C THR A 357 -17.97 -6.69 14.44
N LYS A 358 -17.21 -7.37 15.29
CA LYS A 358 -16.96 -6.94 16.67
C LYS A 358 -15.52 -6.48 16.79
N THR A 359 -15.34 -5.16 16.81
CA THR A 359 -14.04 -4.53 17.02
C THR A 359 -13.98 -3.88 18.40
N HIS A 360 -12.79 -3.87 19.01
CA HIS A 360 -12.52 -3.05 20.18
C HIS A 360 -11.22 -2.29 20.01
N LEU A 361 -11.18 -1.07 20.56
CA LEU A 361 -10.04 -0.17 20.46
C LEU A 361 -9.39 -0.04 21.84
N ASN A 362 -8.07 -0.13 21.88
CA ASN A 362 -7.27 0.19 23.05
C ASN A 362 -6.42 1.43 22.74
N VAL A 363 -6.48 2.44 23.61
CA VAL A 363 -5.76 3.71 23.44
C VAL A 363 -4.63 3.77 24.46
N GLU A 364 -3.40 3.85 23.97
CA GLU A 364 -2.22 4.10 24.76
C GLU A 364 -1.74 5.53 24.52
N ILE A 365 -1.65 6.35 25.56
CA ILE A 365 -1.11 7.71 25.47
C ILE A 365 0.40 7.64 25.73
N ASN A 366 1.18 8.13 24.77
CA ASN A 366 2.64 8.05 24.80
C ASN A 366 3.26 9.11 25.73
N GLU A 367 2.54 10.21 25.97
CA GLU A 367 3.01 11.35 26.75
C GLU A 367 2.06 11.66 27.92
N LYS A 368 2.61 11.78 29.14
CA LYS A 368 1.81 12.12 30.33
C LYS A 368 1.62 13.62 30.52
N LEU A 369 2.50 14.43 29.92
CA LEU A 369 2.57 15.87 30.11
C LEU A 369 3.34 16.54 28.97
N LEU A 370 2.93 17.73 28.55
CA LEU A 370 3.65 18.57 27.60
C LEU A 370 4.26 19.80 28.30
N THR A 371 5.48 20.18 27.90
CA THR A 371 6.22 21.31 28.50
C THR A 371 6.54 22.37 27.46
N ALA A 372 6.10 23.61 27.70
CA ALA A 372 6.39 24.74 26.83
C ALA A 372 7.82 25.31 27.03
N PRO A 373 8.41 25.95 26.00
CA PRO A 373 7.91 26.03 24.63
C PRO A 373 8.09 24.71 23.87
N LEU A 374 7.13 24.36 23.01
CA LEU A 374 7.16 23.14 22.21
C LEU A 374 6.64 23.42 20.80
N ALA A 375 7.39 23.04 19.78
CA ALA A 375 7.03 23.22 18.37
C ALA A 375 7.62 22.04 17.56
N LYS A 376 6.94 20.91 17.56
CA LYS A 376 7.36 19.71 16.81
C LYS A 376 6.20 18.74 16.57
N VAL A 377 6.30 17.96 15.50
CA VAL A 377 5.44 16.79 15.27
C VAL A 377 5.77 15.70 16.28
N MET A 378 4.75 15.17 16.94
CA MET A 378 4.86 14.11 17.96
C MET A 378 3.82 13.04 17.77
N GLN A 379 4.21 11.77 17.95
CA GLN A 379 3.26 10.67 18.14
C GLN A 379 2.77 10.68 19.59
N LEU A 380 1.58 11.24 19.82
CA LEU A 380 1.04 11.44 21.17
C LEU A 380 0.22 10.26 21.68
N ALA A 381 -0.33 9.44 20.77
CA ALA A 381 -1.05 8.23 21.14
C ALA A 381 -0.84 7.10 20.13
N THR A 382 -1.12 5.89 20.60
CA THR A 382 -1.18 4.66 19.82
C THR A 382 -2.55 4.03 20.03
N VAL A 383 -3.28 3.79 18.95
CA VAL A 383 -4.58 3.11 18.99
C VAL A 383 -4.43 1.72 18.40
N GLN A 384 -4.64 0.70 19.22
CA GLN A 384 -4.64 -0.70 18.83
C GLN A 384 -6.07 -1.14 18.56
N VAL A 385 -6.32 -1.68 17.37
CA VAL A 385 -7.64 -2.15 16.94
C VAL A 385 -7.62 -3.66 16.89
N TYR A 386 -8.55 -4.27 17.61
CA TYR A 386 -8.69 -5.70 17.71
C TYR A 386 -10.01 -6.16 17.11
N GLN A 387 -10.00 -7.34 16.48
CA GLN A 387 -11.18 -8.06 16.05
C GLN A 387 -11.07 -9.50 16.55
N ASN A 388 -12.11 -10.04 17.19
CA ASN A 388 -12.10 -11.40 17.76
C ASN A 388 -10.87 -11.68 18.64
N ASN A 389 -10.47 -10.71 19.47
CA ASN A 389 -9.27 -10.73 20.33
C ASN A 389 -7.92 -10.82 19.60
N GLN A 390 -7.90 -10.68 18.27
CA GLN A 390 -6.70 -10.58 17.47
C GLN A 390 -6.42 -9.12 17.12
N LEU A 391 -5.18 -8.67 17.33
CA LEU A 391 -4.76 -7.35 16.89
C LEU A 391 -4.74 -7.31 15.35
N ILE A 392 -5.57 -6.47 14.75
CA ILE A 392 -5.67 -6.34 13.29
C ILE A 392 -4.99 -5.07 12.76
N ARG A 393 -4.85 -4.04 13.61
CA ARG A 393 -4.20 -2.79 13.23
C ARG A 393 -3.66 -2.03 14.44
N THR A 394 -2.52 -1.38 14.26
CA THR A 394 -2.01 -0.33 15.14
C THR A 394 -2.01 1.00 14.38
N ILE A 395 -2.52 2.05 14.99
CA ILE A 395 -2.65 3.39 14.41
C ILE A 395 -1.84 4.36 15.28
N ALA A 396 -0.82 4.98 14.70
CA ALA A 396 -0.09 6.08 15.33
C ALA A 396 -0.91 7.37 15.18
N ILE A 397 -1.14 8.08 16.28
CA ILE A 397 -1.80 9.38 16.28
C ILE A 397 -0.73 10.45 16.47
N GLU A 398 -0.44 11.15 15.39
CA GLU A 398 0.55 12.22 15.33
C GLU A 398 -0.13 13.58 15.24
N ASP A 399 0.44 14.58 15.93
CA ASP A 399 -0.02 15.97 15.90
C ASP A 399 1.19 16.92 15.83
N ASP A 400 1.01 18.08 15.18
CA ASP A 400 1.99 19.18 15.16
C ASP A 400 1.79 20.05 16.40
N VAL A 401 2.53 19.72 17.45
CA VAL A 401 2.35 20.34 18.76
C VAL A 401 3.02 21.71 18.78
N HIS A 402 2.21 22.77 18.83
CA HIS A 402 2.65 24.14 19.00
C HIS A 402 2.14 24.75 20.32
N ILE A 403 3.05 24.94 21.28
CA ILE A 403 2.77 25.45 22.62
C ILE A 403 3.76 26.56 22.97
N GLU A 404 3.23 27.76 23.14
CA GLU A 404 4.03 28.92 23.56
C GLU A 404 4.30 28.90 25.07
N GLU A 405 5.48 29.37 25.47
CA GLU A 405 5.79 29.58 26.88
C GLU A 405 5.08 30.83 27.40
N ALA A 406 4.56 30.76 28.63
CA ALA A 406 3.99 31.89 29.32
C ALA A 406 5.01 33.03 29.45
N ASN A 407 4.61 34.25 29.12
CA ASN A 407 5.46 35.43 29.28
C ASN A 407 5.65 35.79 30.77
N PHE A 408 6.54 36.74 31.06
CA PHE A 408 6.90 37.12 32.43
C PHE A 408 5.69 37.45 33.32
N PHE A 409 4.75 38.26 32.83
CA PHE A 409 3.55 38.63 33.59
C PHE A 409 2.59 37.46 33.78
N GLN A 410 2.46 36.60 32.78
CA GLN A 410 1.65 35.37 32.87
C GLN A 410 2.26 34.38 33.88
N LYS A 411 3.59 34.24 33.93
CA LYS A 411 4.29 33.43 34.94
C LYS A 411 4.03 33.94 36.36
N ILE A 412 4.07 35.26 36.57
CA ILE A 412 3.74 35.88 37.87
C ILE A 412 2.28 35.59 38.24
N ALA A 413 1.34 35.78 37.31
CA ALA A 413 -0.08 35.51 37.55
C ALA A 413 -0.36 34.03 37.88
N LEU A 414 0.34 33.10 37.21
CA LEU A 414 0.26 31.67 37.48
C LEU A 414 0.80 31.31 38.87
N TRP A 415 1.95 31.88 39.24
CA TRP A 415 2.55 31.71 40.57
C TRP A 415 1.64 32.25 41.68
N PHE A 416 1.06 33.43 41.47
CA PHE A 416 0.09 34.02 42.40
C PHE A 416 -1.14 33.11 42.54
N LYS A 417 -1.71 32.59 41.45
CA LYS A 417 -2.84 31.64 41.52
C LYS A 417 -2.51 30.37 42.33
N GLN A 418 -1.32 29.80 42.17
CA GLN A 418 -0.89 28.63 42.94
C GLN A 418 -0.74 28.92 44.44
N LEU A 419 -0.33 30.13 44.80
CA LEU A 419 -0.23 30.55 46.21
C LEU A 419 -1.58 30.66 46.92
N PHE A 420 -2.68 30.85 46.19
CA PHE A 420 -4.03 30.95 46.78
C PHE A 420 -4.90 29.71 46.55
N SER A 421 -4.44 28.72 45.78
CA SER A 421 -5.17 27.47 45.51
C SER A 421 -4.94 26.38 46.57
N PHE A 422 -4.68 26.73 47.83
CA PHE A 422 -4.30 25.83 48.94
C PHE A 422 -5.28 24.66 49.25
N PHE A 423 -6.40 24.53 48.53
CA PHE A 423 -7.39 23.46 48.67
C PHE A 423 -7.82 22.76 47.36
N SER A 424 -7.16 23.01 46.22
CA SER A 424 -7.44 22.27 44.97
C SER A 424 -6.20 21.47 44.57
N SER A 425 -6.25 20.17 44.83
CA SER A 425 -5.41 19.19 44.16
C SER A 425 -6.03 18.92 42.79
N ASP A 426 -5.89 19.87 41.86
CA ASP A 426 -6.17 19.56 40.45
C ASP A 426 -5.08 18.58 40.00
N GLU A 427 -5.37 17.29 40.09
CA GLU A 427 -4.52 16.23 39.57
C GLU A 427 -4.25 16.50 38.09
N ILE A 428 -2.98 16.74 37.79
CA ILE A 428 -2.47 16.97 36.43
C ILE A 428 -2.45 15.60 35.75
N GLU A 429 -3.62 15.14 35.31
CA GLU A 429 -3.80 13.85 34.67
C GLU A 429 -4.27 13.98 33.23
N VAL A 430 -3.80 13.05 32.41
CA VAL A 430 -4.27 12.87 31.04
C VAL A 430 -5.72 12.42 31.09
N LYS A 431 -6.59 13.12 30.35
CA LYS A 431 -7.98 12.69 30.17
C LYS A 431 -8.09 11.94 28.86
N THR A 432 -8.47 10.68 28.89
CA THR A 432 -8.73 9.88 27.68
C THR A 432 -10.22 9.81 27.39
N TYR A 433 -10.59 9.85 26.13
CA TYR A 433 -11.97 9.76 25.67
C TYR A 433 -12.21 8.42 24.97
N PRO A 434 -13.36 7.77 25.21
CA PRO A 434 -13.66 6.49 24.58
C PRO A 434 -13.75 6.64 23.04
N LEU A 435 -13.21 5.65 22.33
CA LEU A 435 -13.28 5.53 20.88
C LEU A 435 -14.17 4.34 20.54
N GLY A 436 -15.35 4.62 19.99
CA GLY A 436 -16.36 3.59 19.66
C GLY A 436 -17.31 3.32 20.80
#